data_AF-A0A9D2PK10-F1
#
_entry.id   AF-A0A9D2PK10-F1
#
_cell.length_a   1.000
_cell.length_b   1.000
_cell.length_c   1.000
_cell.angle_alpha   90.00
_cell.angle_beta   90.00
_cell.angle_gamma   90.00
#
_symmetry.space_group_name_H-M   'P 1'
#
loop_
_entity.id
_entity.type
_entity.pdbx_description
1 polymer ?
#
loop_
_entity_poly.entity_id
_entity_poly.type
_entity_poly.pdbx_seq_one_letter_code
_entity_poly.pdbx_strand_id
1 'polypeptide(L)' 'MVLKSTLYDYRDDLQLEEGEFLGGKTGHTSRAGLCLASLARIKGKEYILVTAGADEDMDGNPGYIADAEKIYGNL' A
#
# COMPACT_ATOMS: atom_id res chain seq x y z
N MET A 1 17.96 12.82 6.10
CA MET A 1 16.61 12.57 6.64
C MET A 1 16.01 11.45 5.84
N VAL A 2 15.56 10.37 6.48
CA VAL A 2 14.87 9.26 5.80
C VAL A 2 13.40 9.34 6.21
N LEU A 3 12.49 9.37 5.25
CA LEU A 3 11.05 9.34 5.52
C LEU A 3 10.66 7.90 5.89
N LYS A 4 10.22 7.69 7.13
CA LYS A 4 9.70 6.40 7.58
C LYS A 4 8.21 6.31 7.23
N SER A 5 7.79 5.16 6.70
CA SER A 5 6.42 4.87 6.34
C SER A 5 5.83 3.78 7.22
N THR A 6 4.58 3.93 7.64
CA THR A 6 3.81 2.88 8.32
C THR A 6 3.58 1.67 7.42
N LEU A 7 3.69 1.83 6.10
CA LEU A 7 3.68 0.71 5.15
C LEU A 7 4.72 -0.36 5.54
N TYR A 8 5.85 0.04 6.10
CA TYR A 8 6.91 -0.87 6.53
C TYR A 8 6.51 -1.74 7.73
N ASP A 9 5.54 -1.31 8.52
CA ASP A 9 5.02 -2.08 9.65
C ASP A 9 4.16 -3.26 9.16
N TYR A 10 3.68 -3.22 7.91
CA TYR A 10 2.89 -4.26 7.24
C TYR A 10 3.70 -5.09 6.23
N ARG A 11 5.04 -4.97 6.24
CA ARG A 11 5.89 -5.60 5.21
C ARG A 11 5.72 -7.11 5.10
N ASP A 12 5.36 -7.77 6.20
CA ASP A 12 5.21 -9.23 6.26
C ASP A 12 3.85 -9.65 5.66
N ASP A 13 2.88 -8.73 5.68
CA ASP A 13 1.56 -8.87 5.06
C ASP A 13 1.61 -8.51 3.56
N LEU A 14 2.49 -7.58 3.15
CA LEU A 14 2.63 -7.12 1.76
C LEU A 14 3.27 -8.18 0.85
N GLN A 15 2.48 -9.16 0.42
CA GLN A 15 2.92 -10.19 -0.53
C GLN A 15 2.39 -9.91 -1.94
N LEU A 16 3.31 -9.85 -2.90
CA LEU A 16 2.98 -9.76 -4.33
C LEU A 16 3.46 -11.02 -5.04
N GLU A 17 2.59 -11.63 -5.86
CA GLU A 17 3.03 -12.70 -6.76
C GLU A 17 4.01 -12.12 -7.81
N GLU A 18 5.20 -12.70 -7.89
CA GLU A 18 6.27 -12.27 -8.81
C GLU A 18 6.60 -10.76 -8.74
N GLY A 19 6.48 -10.18 -7.54
CA GLY A 19 6.74 -8.76 -7.32
C GLY A 19 7.28 -8.42 -5.94
N GLU A 20 7.66 -7.15 -5.79
CA GLU A 20 8.16 -6.60 -4.53
C GLU A 20 7.66 -5.15 -4.36
N PHE A 21 7.32 -4.77 -3.13
CA PHE A 21 7.15 -3.36 -2.79
C PHE A 21 8.53 -2.72 -2.64
N LEU A 22 8.78 -1.65 -3.41
CA LEU A 22 10.01 -0.86 -3.33
C LEU A 22 9.90 0.28 -2.30
N GLY A 23 8.67 0.65 -1.95
CA GLY A 23 8.41 1.62 -0.90
C GLY A 23 7.02 2.25 -1.02
N GLY A 24 6.76 3.22 -0.16
CA GLY A 24 5.53 3.99 -0.21
C GLY A 24 5.34 4.85 1.02
N LYS A 25 4.33 5.71 1.00
CA LYS A 25 3.95 6.57 2.12
C LYS A 25 2.45 6.55 2.34
N THR A 26 2.09 6.34 3.60
CA THR A 26 0.72 6.45 4.09
C THR A 26 0.39 7.89 4.50
N GLY A 27 -0.88 8.27 4.42
CA GLY A 27 -1.40 9.53 4.92
C GLY A 27 -2.79 9.35 5.48
N HIS A 28 -3.10 10.03 6.58
CA HIS A 28 -4.41 9.96 7.21
C HIS A 28 -4.82 11.32 7.77
N THR A 29 -6.06 11.71 7.50
CA THR A 29 -6.78 12.77 8.23
C THR A 29 -8.24 12.34 8.34
N SER A 30 -8.97 12.87 9.32
CA SER A 30 -10.40 12.57 9.49
C SER A 30 -11.27 12.91 8.27
N ARG A 31 -10.81 13.83 7.40
CA ARG A 31 -11.51 14.21 6.16
C ARG A 31 -11.06 13.43 4.93
N ALA A 32 -9.81 12.97 4.91
CA ALA A 32 -9.23 12.29 3.75
C ALA A 32 -9.34 10.77 3.82
N GLY A 33 -9.66 10.21 5.00
CA GLY A 33 -9.60 8.78 5.23
C GLY A 33 -8.16 8.27 5.15
N LEU A 34 -8.01 6.96 4.89
CA LEU A 34 -6.71 6.31 4.77
C LEU A 34 -6.21 6.39 3.32
N CYS A 35 -5.00 6.93 3.13
CA CYS A 35 -4.39 7.09 1.81
C CYS A 35 -3.04 6.37 1.74
N LEU A 36 -2.70 5.86 0.57
CA LEU A 36 -1.40 5.25 0.27
C LEU A 36 -0.91 5.71 -1.10
N ALA A 37 0.36 6.11 -1.17
CA ALA A 37 1.12 6.14 -2.41
C ALA A 37 2.24 5.11 -2.31
N SER A 38 2.24 4.10 -3.17
CA SER A 38 3.25 3.03 -3.15
C SER A 38 3.92 2.85 -4.50
N LEU A 39 5.14 2.30 -4.46
CA LEU A 39 5.91 1.88 -5.62
C LEU A 39 6.17 0.39 -5.49
N ALA A 40 5.80 -0.38 -6.50
CA ALA A 40 6.07 -1.81 -6.58
C ALA A 40 6.73 -2.15 -7.92
N ARG A 41 7.49 -3.24 -7.93
CA ARG A 41 8.02 -3.84 -9.16
C ARG A 41 7.38 -5.21 -9.33
N ILE A 42 6.78 -5.45 -10.48
CA ILE A 42 6.08 -6.70 -10.82
C ILE A 42 6.55 -7.13 -12.20
N LYS A 43 7.04 -8.38 -12.31
CA LYS A 43 7.55 -8.94 -13.58
C LYS A 43 8.57 -8.02 -14.29
N GLY A 44 9.42 -7.35 -13.49
CA GLY A 44 10.47 -6.45 -13.98
C GLY A 44 10.01 -5.04 -14.36
N LYS A 45 8.72 -4.69 -14.21
CA LYS A 45 8.18 -3.36 -14.48
C LYS A 45 7.75 -2.66 -13.20
N GLU A 46 8.06 -1.37 -13.10
CA GLU A 46 7.70 -0.54 -11.95
C GLU A 46 6.31 0.09 -12.13
N TYR A 47 5.54 0.09 -11.04
CA TYR A 47 4.18 0.62 -10.96
C TYR A 47 4.04 1.51 -9.74
N ILE A 48 3.37 2.64 -9.92
CA ILE A 48 2.94 3.49 -8.81
C ILE A 48 1.44 3.28 -8.63
N LEU A 49 1.03 2.94 -7.41
CA LEU A 49 -0.37 2.92 -7.00
C LEU A 49 -0.62 4.08 -6.04
N VAL A 50 -1.70 4.81 -6.28
CA VAL A 50 -2.22 5.82 -5.35
C VAL A 50 -3.66 5.47 -5.00
N THR A 51 -3.90 5.17 -3.73
CA THR A 51 -5.24 4.99 -3.16
C THR A 51 -5.55 6.13 -2.19
N ALA A 52 -6.80 6.56 -2.16
CA ALA A 52 -7.25 7.65 -1.31
C ALA A 52 -8.63 7.32 -0.73
N GLY A 53 -8.83 7.66 0.54
CA GLY A 53 -10.11 7.42 1.22
C GLY A 53 -10.46 5.96 1.37
N ALA A 54 -9.47 5.07 1.55
CA ALA A 54 -9.73 3.68 1.88
C ALA A 54 -10.37 3.57 3.28
N ASP A 55 -11.31 2.65 3.41
CA ASP A 55 -11.97 2.31 4.67
C ASP A 55 -11.07 1.42 5.55
N GLU A 56 -11.36 1.33 6.84
CA GLU A 56 -10.80 0.30 7.72
C GLU A 56 -11.58 -1.01 7.51
N ASP A 57 -10.91 -2.15 7.68
CA ASP A 57 -11.59 -3.45 7.69
C ASP A 57 -12.31 -3.70 9.03
N MET A 58 -12.95 -4.87 9.16
CA MET A 58 -13.70 -5.24 10.38
C MET A 58 -12.83 -5.36 11.63
N ASP A 59 -11.52 -5.58 11.47
CA ASP A 59 -10.55 -5.72 12.55
C ASP A 59 -9.78 -4.41 12.80
N GLY A 60 -10.11 -3.33 12.08
CA GLY A 60 -9.48 -2.02 12.18
C GLY A 60 -8.16 -1.90 11.42
N ASN A 61 -7.84 -2.84 10.52
CA ASN A 61 -6.66 -2.74 9.69
C ASN A 61 -6.87 -1.75 8.54
N PRO A 62 -5.80 -1.15 8.00
CA PRO A 62 -5.93 -0.16 6.95
C PRO A 62 -6.30 -0.80 5.62
N GLY A 63 -7.45 -0.42 5.04
CA GLY A 63 -7.92 -0.99 3.76
C GLY A 63 -7.02 -0.71 2.56
N TYR A 64 -6.13 0.30 2.63
CA TYR A 64 -5.16 0.54 1.56
C TYR A 64 -4.18 -0.63 1.34
N ILE A 65 -3.99 -1.51 2.33
CA ILE A 65 -3.16 -2.72 2.18
C ILE A 65 -3.87 -3.69 1.25
N ALA A 66 -5.14 -4.00 1.54
CA ALA A 66 -5.97 -4.87 0.73
C ALA A 66 -6.16 -4.33 -0.70
N ASP A 67 -6.32 -3.01 -0.85
CA ASP A 67 -6.36 -2.38 -2.19
C ASP A 67 -5.06 -2.63 -2.96
N ALA A 68 -3.91 -2.47 -2.31
CA ALA A 68 -2.62 -2.64 -2.95
C ALA A 68 -2.38 -4.08 -3.38
N GLU A 69 -2.64 -5.06 -2.50
CA GLU A 69 -2.55 -6.48 -2.84
C GLU A 69 -3.46 -6.85 -4.00
N LYS A 70 -4.72 -6.41 -3.95
CA LYS A 70 -5.70 -6.72 -4.99
C LYS A 70 -5.32 -6.10 -6.33
N ILE A 71 -4.93 -4.82 -6.36
CA ILE A 71 -4.65 -4.12 -7.61
C ILE A 71 -3.35 -4.64 -8.22
N TYR A 72 -2.29 -4.75 -7.43
CA TYR A 72 -1.01 -5.27 -7.91
C TYR A 72 -1.08 -6.75 -8.28
N GLY A 73 -1.83 -7.57 -7.54
CA GLY A 73 -2.02 -8.99 -7.86
C GLY A 73 -2.78 -9.26 -9.16
N ASN A 74 -3.43 -8.24 -9.74
CA ASN A 74 -4.09 -8.34 -11.05
C ASN A 74 -3.21 -7.85 -12.23
N LEU A 75 -1.91 -7.60 -12.02
CA LEU A 75 -0.94 -7.19 -13.05
C LEU A 75 -0.05 -8.35 -13.53
#